data_AF-A0A3S0ZRZ4-F1
#
_entry.id   AF-A0A3S0ZRZ4-F1
#
_cell.length_a   1.000
_cell.length_b   1.000
_cell.length_c   1.000
_cell.angle_alpha   90.00
_cell.angle_beta   90.00
_cell.angle_gamma   90.00
#
_symmetry.space_group_name_H-M   'P 1'
#
loop_
_entity.id
_entity.type
_entity.pdbx_description
1 polymer ?
#
loop_
_entity_poly.entity_id
_entity_poly.type
_entity_poly.pdbx_seq_one_letter_code
_entity_poly.pdbx_strand_id
1 'polypeptide(L)'
;MEGWLAVPNRSNIKKYGWRKQYVVVSSRKVLFFNSENDKQNTDPILVLDIDKLFHVRPVTQGDVYRADAKDIPRIFQILYASEGENRKQEETTAEAAMDRTGVISYKGHDLITLTYRTPTSCDSCHKPVWHVIHPPPALECKR
;
A
#
# COMPACT_ATOMS: atom_id res chain seq x y z
N MET A 1 6.58 15.26 19.04
CA MET A 1 7.31 15.89 17.91
C MET A 1 6.46 15.69 16.67
N GLU A 2 6.41 16.65 15.75
CA GLU A 2 5.64 16.50 14.51
C GLU A 2 6.29 17.24 13.34
N GLY A 3 5.97 16.82 12.12
CA GLY A 3 6.48 17.45 10.90
C GLY A 3 6.23 16.63 9.65
N TRP A 4 6.72 17.13 8.52
CA TRP A 4 6.56 16.49 7.23
C TRP A 4 7.71 15.55 6.91
N LEU A 5 7.38 14.32 6.51
CA LEU A 5 8.34 13.34 5.98
C LEU A 5 7.95 12.87 4.59
N ALA A 6 8.96 12.53 3.80
CA ALA A 6 8.82 11.84 2.53
C ALA A 6 8.86 10.33 2.79
N VAL A 7 7.85 9.60 2.32
CA VAL A 7 7.71 8.14 2.51
C VAL A 7 7.54 7.48 1.14
N PRO A 8 8.11 6.28 0.91
CA PRO A 8 8.07 5.65 -0.41
C PRO A 8 6.64 5.26 -0.80
N ASN A 9 6.26 5.56 -2.04
CA ASN A 9 4.97 5.17 -2.59
C ASN A 9 4.97 3.69 -2.97
N ARG A 10 4.25 2.87 -2.18
CA ARG A 10 4.18 1.41 -2.39
C ARG A 10 3.25 1.01 -3.55
N SER A 11 2.22 1.79 -3.85
CA SER A 11 1.20 1.46 -4.85
C SER A 11 1.65 1.70 -6.29
N ASN A 12 2.76 2.41 -6.51
CA ASN A 12 3.28 2.62 -7.86
C ASN A 12 4.79 2.47 -7.86
N ILE A 13 5.25 1.24 -7.60
CA ILE A 13 6.67 0.88 -7.63
C ILE A 13 7.28 1.31 -8.96
N LYS A 14 6.59 1.16 -10.10
CA LYS A 14 7.11 1.58 -11.41
C LYS A 14 7.39 3.09 -11.52
N LYS A 15 6.70 3.94 -10.75
CA LYS A 15 6.86 5.40 -10.77
C LYS A 15 7.70 5.95 -9.60
N TYR A 16 8.31 5.08 -8.78
CA TYR A 16 9.32 5.35 -7.74
C TYR A 16 9.26 6.77 -7.13
N GLY A 17 8.10 7.13 -6.57
CA GLY A 17 7.87 8.45 -6.01
C GLY A 17 7.94 8.46 -4.49
N TRP A 18 8.48 9.54 -3.94
CA TRP A 18 8.28 9.89 -2.54
C TRP A 18 6.94 10.62 -2.39
N ARG A 19 6.11 10.21 -1.43
CA ARG A 19 4.90 10.96 -1.05
C ARG A 19 5.14 11.70 0.25
N LYS A 20 4.68 12.95 0.31
CA LYS A 20 4.76 13.76 1.53
C LYS A 20 3.66 13.31 2.49
N GLN A 21 4.01 13.04 3.74
CA GLN A 21 3.07 12.71 4.81
C GLN A 21 3.36 13.55 6.04
N TYR A 22 2.30 13.91 6.75
CA TYR A 22 2.42 14.58 8.03
C TYR A 22 2.55 13.53 9.13
N VAL A 23 3.64 13.59 9.89
CA VAL A 23 4.01 12.57 10.86
C VAL A 23 4.02 13.17 12.26
N VAL A 24 3.35 12.48 13.19
CA VAL A 24 3.30 12.85 14.60
C VAL A 24 3.90 11.72 15.42
N VAL A 25 4.93 12.03 16.19
CA VAL A 25 5.60 11.12 17.11
C VAL A 25 5.15 11.44 18.54
N SER A 26 4.48 10.47 19.15
CA SER A 26 4.12 10.44 20.57
C SER A 26 5.11 9.57 21.35
N SER A 27 4.89 9.39 22.66
CA SER A 27 5.74 8.51 23.49
C SER A 27 5.60 7.02 23.17
N ARG A 28 4.46 6.60 22.59
CA ARG A 28 4.17 5.18 22.31
C ARG A 28 3.95 4.85 20.83
N LYS A 29 3.65 5.86 20.00
CA LYS A 29 3.23 5.66 18.62
C LYS A 29 3.81 6.70 17.67
N VAL A 30 4.11 6.28 16.45
CA VAL A 30 4.35 7.14 15.29
C VAL A 30 3.10 7.08 14.40
N LEU A 31 2.48 8.23 14.17
CA LEU A 31 1.22 8.38 13.45
C LEU A 31 1.49 9.10 12.13
N PHE A 32 0.92 8.61 11.04
CA PHE A 32 1.06 9.18 9.70
C PHE A 32 -0.30 9.64 9.19
N PHE A 33 -0.33 10.83 8.60
CA PHE A 33 -1.51 11.46 7.99
C PHE A 33 -1.17 11.98 6.59
N ASN A 34 -2.17 12.17 5.75
CA ASN A 34 -1.96 12.82 4.44
C ASN A 34 -1.77 14.34 4.57
N SER A 35 -2.36 14.95 5.60
CA SER A 35 -2.28 16.40 5.84
C SER A 35 -2.37 16.75 7.33
N GLU A 36 -2.05 18.02 7.68
CA GLU A 36 -2.29 18.57 9.02
C GLU A 36 -3.79 18.66 9.36
N ASN A 37 -4.63 18.85 8.34
CA ASN A 37 -6.08 18.89 8.54
C ASN A 37 -6.63 17.49 8.85
N ASP A 38 -6.10 16.45 8.21
CA ASP A 38 -6.49 15.06 8.44
C ASP A 38 -6.22 14.65 9.89
N LYS A 39 -5.09 15.08 10.47
CA LYS A 39 -4.76 14.86 11.89
C LYS A 39 -5.89 15.25 12.84
N GLN A 40 -6.65 16.30 12.53
CA GLN A 40 -7.73 16.79 13.40
C GLN A 40 -9.08 16.09 13.15
N ASN A 41 -9.27 15.53 11.96
CA ASN A 41 -10.59 15.14 11.46
C ASN A 41 -10.72 13.65 11.13
N THR A 42 -9.61 12.91 11.01
CA THR A 42 -9.61 11.53 10.54
C THR A 42 -8.59 10.66 11.29
N ASP A 43 -8.81 9.35 11.27
CA ASP A 43 -7.81 8.39 11.77
C ASP A 43 -6.53 8.42 10.92
N PRO A 44 -5.35 8.19 11.55
CA PRO A 44 -4.08 8.05 10.86
C PRO A 44 -4.14 6.96 9.79
N ILE A 45 -3.47 7.17 8.67
CA ILE A 45 -3.37 6.20 7.58
C ILE A 45 -2.37 5.07 7.89
N LEU A 46 -1.40 5.34 8.76
CA LEU A 46 -0.46 4.37 9.27
C LEU A 46 -0.13 4.74 10.73
N VAL A 47 -0.08 3.72 11.57
CA VAL A 47 0.34 3.78 12.96
C VAL A 47 1.43 2.74 13.17
N LEU A 48 2.55 3.17 13.75
CA LEU A 48 3.62 2.27 14.21
C LEU A 48 3.73 2.37 15.72
N ASP A 49 3.71 1.22 16.40
CA ASP A 49 3.97 1.15 17.83
C ASP A 49 5.48 1.24 18.10
N ILE A 50 5.88 2.17 18.98
CA ILE A 50 7.29 2.45 19.28
C ILE A 50 7.96 1.23 19.94
N ASP A 51 7.24 0.52 20.79
CA ASP A 51 7.74 -0.70 21.47
C ASP A 51 7.99 -1.86 20.50
N LYS A 52 7.53 -1.74 19.25
CA LYS A 52 7.72 -2.72 18.18
C LYS A 52 8.78 -2.30 17.16
N LEU A 53 9.46 -1.16 17.37
CA LEU A 53 10.59 -0.75 16.56
C LEU A 53 11.84 -1.53 17.00
N PHE A 54 12.50 -2.17 16.04
CA PHE A 54 13.76 -2.87 16.26
C PHE A 54 14.94 -1.91 16.19
N HIS A 55 14.98 -1.03 15.18
CA HIS A 55 16.06 -0.07 15.01
C HIS A 55 15.67 1.09 14.10
N VAL A 56 16.26 2.27 14.34
CA VAL A 56 16.20 3.44 13.45
C VAL A 56 17.63 3.78 13.04
N ARG A 57 17.91 3.79 11.74
CA ARG A 57 19.27 4.03 11.23
C ARG A 57 19.29 4.93 9.99
N PRO A 58 20.38 5.68 9.76
CA PRO A 58 20.60 6.27 8.45
C PRO A 58 20.72 5.17 7.38
N VAL A 59 20.38 5.54 6.14
CA VAL A 59 20.50 4.64 4.99
C VAL A 59 21.83 4.83 4.27
N THR A 60 22.23 3.82 3.52
CA THR A 60 23.37 3.82 2.60
C THR A 60 22.90 3.85 1.15
N GLN A 61 23.81 4.07 0.19
CA GLN A 61 23.48 3.98 -1.24
C GLN A 61 22.91 2.60 -1.62
N GLY A 62 23.33 1.53 -0.95
CA GLY A 62 22.80 0.18 -1.19
C GLY A 62 21.33 0.02 -0.76
N ASP A 63 20.91 0.72 0.30
CA ASP A 63 19.52 0.69 0.80
C ASP A 63 18.56 1.46 -0.14
N VAL A 64 19.05 2.55 -0.75
CA VAL A 64 18.26 3.46 -1.58
C VAL A 64 18.94 3.73 -2.92
N TYR A 65 19.20 2.67 -3.70
CA TYR A 65 20.01 2.74 -4.92
C TYR A 65 19.54 3.75 -6.00
N ARG A 66 18.28 4.16 -5.98
CA ARG A 66 17.71 5.16 -6.90
C ARG A 66 17.69 6.58 -6.36
N ALA A 67 17.96 6.79 -5.07
CA ALA A 67 18.00 8.13 -4.49
C ALA A 67 19.28 8.86 -4.91
N ASP A 68 19.16 10.17 -5.14
CA ASP A 68 20.33 11.01 -5.39
C ASP A 68 21.25 10.99 -4.17
N ALA A 69 22.56 10.88 -4.39
CA ALA A 69 23.56 10.80 -3.32
C ALA A 69 23.49 11.98 -2.32
N LYS A 70 23.07 13.17 -2.78
CA LYS A 70 22.89 14.37 -1.94
C LYS A 70 21.74 14.23 -0.93
N ASP A 71 20.76 13.39 -1.22
CA ASP A 71 19.56 13.23 -0.39
C ASP A 71 19.73 12.10 0.63
N ILE A 72 20.64 11.16 0.40
CA ILE A 72 20.93 10.01 1.28
C ILE A 72 21.15 10.41 2.74
N PRO A 73 21.94 11.45 3.08
CA PRO A 73 22.13 11.86 4.48
C PRO A 73 20.84 12.31 5.18
N ARG A 74 19.77 12.59 4.42
CA ARG A 74 18.46 13.04 4.93
C ARG A 74 17.45 11.89 5.04
N ILE A 75 17.82 10.68 4.62
CA ILE A 75 16.95 9.51 4.60
C ILE A 75 17.37 8.56 5.74
N PHE A 76 16.37 8.01 6.42
CA PHE A 76 16.58 7.01 7.45
C PHE A 76 15.57 5.87 7.28
N GLN A 77 15.95 4.70 7.77
CA GLN A 77 15.11 3.51 7.78
C GLN A 77 14.67 3.23 9.21
N ILE A 78 13.40 2.87 9.36
CA ILE A 78 12.83 2.30 10.57
C ILE A 78 12.58 0.81 10.29
N LEU A 79 13.16 -0.06 11.11
CA LEU A 79 12.90 -1.50 11.10
C LEU A 79 11.96 -1.83 12.28
N TYR A 80 10.87 -2.55 12.03
CA TYR A 80 9.83 -2.82 13.02
C TYR A 80 9.14 -4.16 12.80
N ALA A 81 8.50 -4.69 13.84
CA ALA A 81 7.69 -5.91 13.77
C ALA A 81 6.36 -5.64 13.06
N SER A 82 5.93 -6.54 12.18
CA SER A 82 4.68 -6.39 11.41
C SER A 82 3.43 -6.23 12.27
N GLU A 83 3.40 -6.85 13.46
CA GLU A 83 2.31 -6.73 14.43
C GLU A 83 2.18 -5.32 15.04
N GLY A 84 3.23 -4.50 14.99
CA GLY A 84 3.22 -3.11 15.45
C GLY A 84 2.71 -2.13 14.39
N GLU A 85 2.31 -2.63 13.23
CA GLU A 85 1.80 -1.83 12.12
C GLU A 85 0.27 -1.89 12.07
N ASN A 86 -0.38 -0.73 12.07
CA ASN A 86 -1.80 -0.62 11.74
C ASN A 86 -1.95 0.37 10.57
N ARG A 87 -2.39 -0.13 9.41
CA ARG A 87 -2.72 0.70 8.25
C ARG A 87 -4.22 0.82 8.10
N LYS A 88 -4.69 2.05 7.93
CA LYS A 88 -6.03 2.29 7.41
C LYS A 88 -6.07 1.71 6.00
N GLN A 89 -6.97 0.77 5.74
CA GLN A 89 -7.24 0.30 4.38
C GLN A 89 -7.74 1.50 3.58
N GLU A 90 -6.89 2.07 2.73
CA GLU A 90 -7.35 3.04 1.74
C GLU A 90 -8.32 2.29 0.80
N GLU A 91 -9.56 2.77 0.68
CA GLU A 91 -10.57 2.28 -0.28
C GLU A 91 -10.19 2.58 -1.75
N THR A 92 -8.90 2.65 -2.08
CA THR A 92 -8.40 2.93 -3.43
C THR A 92 -7.83 1.65 -4.00
N THR A 93 -8.68 0.92 -4.73
CA THR A 93 -8.35 -0.24 -5.60
C THR A 93 -7.41 -1.25 -4.95
N ALA A 94 -7.97 -2.39 -4.57
CA ALA A 94 -7.23 -3.59 -4.21
C ALA A 94 -6.23 -3.99 -5.31
N GLU A 95 -5.05 -3.37 -5.32
CA GLU A 95 -3.81 -4.07 -5.65
C GLU A 95 -3.47 -4.87 -4.39
N ALA A 96 -4.33 -5.87 -4.14
CA ALA A 96 -4.03 -6.95 -3.23
C ALA A 96 -2.68 -7.51 -3.64
N ALA A 97 -1.83 -7.78 -2.65
CA ALA A 97 -0.56 -8.45 -2.81
C ALA A 97 -0.75 -9.62 -3.79
N MET A 98 -0.26 -9.43 -5.01
CA MET A 98 -0.33 -10.42 -6.07
C MET A 98 0.64 -11.52 -5.66
N ASP A 99 0.14 -12.48 -4.87
CA ASP A 99 0.79 -13.76 -4.70
C ASP A 99 1.00 -14.34 -6.11
N ARG A 100 2.11 -15.06 -6.31
CA ARG A 100 2.57 -15.58 -7.62
C ARG A 100 1.57 -16.55 -8.29
N THR A 101 0.39 -16.71 -7.73
CA THR A 101 -0.74 -17.56 -8.12
C THR A 101 -1.97 -16.79 -8.65
N GLY A 102 -2.01 -15.45 -8.57
CA GLY A 102 -3.12 -14.66 -9.14
C GLY A 102 -4.44 -14.71 -8.34
N VAL A 103 -4.35 -14.98 -7.04
CA VAL A 103 -5.48 -15.07 -6.10
C VAL A 103 -5.60 -13.79 -5.27
N ILE A 104 -6.82 -13.27 -5.11
CA ILE A 104 -7.19 -12.04 -4.40
C ILE A 104 -8.19 -12.40 -3.30
N SER A 105 -7.81 -12.29 -2.03
CA SER A 105 -8.74 -12.53 -0.92
C SER A 105 -9.58 -11.28 -0.60
N TYR A 106 -10.91 -11.38 -0.65
CA TYR A 106 -11.85 -10.29 -0.40
C TYR A 106 -13.11 -10.77 0.32
N LYS A 107 -13.45 -10.16 1.47
CA LYS A 107 -14.64 -10.47 2.29
C LYS A 107 -14.84 -11.98 2.60
N GLY A 108 -13.76 -12.71 2.85
CA GLY A 108 -13.80 -14.14 3.14
C GLY A 108 -13.90 -15.05 1.90
N HIS A 109 -13.78 -14.48 0.70
CA HIS A 109 -13.70 -15.21 -0.56
C HIS A 109 -12.31 -15.10 -1.17
N ASP A 110 -11.84 -16.17 -1.80
CA ASP A 110 -10.65 -16.15 -2.64
C ASP A 110 -11.08 -15.97 -4.09
N LEU A 111 -10.71 -14.84 -4.68
CA LEU A 111 -11.05 -14.49 -6.06
C LEU A 111 -9.86 -14.77 -6.97
N ILE A 112 -10.08 -15.39 -8.11
CA ILE A 112 -9.07 -15.58 -9.15
C ILE A 112 -9.36 -14.68 -10.34
N THR A 113 -8.29 -14.16 -10.96
CA THR A 113 -8.44 -13.36 -12.19
C THR A 113 -8.55 -14.28 -13.39
N LEU A 114 -9.60 -14.12 -14.19
CA LEU A 114 -9.87 -14.86 -15.42
C LEU A 114 -10.18 -13.92 -16.58
N THR A 115 -10.19 -14.47 -17.79
CA THR A 115 -10.55 -13.75 -19.02
C THR A 115 -11.48 -14.61 -19.87
N TYR A 116 -12.61 -14.05 -20.32
CA TYR A 116 -13.60 -14.76 -21.11
C TYR A 116 -13.51 -14.38 -22.60
N ARG A 117 -13.29 -15.37 -23.47
CA ARG A 117 -13.35 -15.18 -24.94
C ARG A 117 -14.69 -15.63 -25.54
N THR A 118 -15.49 -16.34 -24.76
CA THR A 118 -16.87 -16.76 -25.07
C THR A 118 -17.87 -15.79 -24.43
N PRO A 119 -19.11 -15.67 -24.95
CA PRO A 119 -20.14 -14.83 -24.34
C PRO A 119 -20.34 -15.13 -22.85
N THR A 120 -20.05 -14.14 -21.99
CA THR A 120 -20.16 -14.26 -20.54
C THR A 120 -20.51 -12.91 -19.92
N SER A 121 -21.42 -12.89 -18.96
CA SER A 121 -21.86 -11.68 -18.24
C SER A 121 -21.46 -11.74 -16.76
N CYS A 122 -21.30 -10.58 -16.13
CA CYS A 122 -21.05 -10.47 -14.70
C CYS A 122 -22.33 -10.81 -13.92
N ASP A 123 -22.25 -11.70 -12.92
CA ASP A 123 -23.41 -12.11 -12.12
C ASP A 123 -24.00 -10.98 -11.26
N SER A 124 -23.22 -9.94 -10.94
CA SER A 124 -23.67 -8.85 -10.07
C SER A 124 -24.32 -7.70 -10.85
N CYS A 125 -23.76 -7.33 -12.00
CA CYS A 125 -24.24 -6.16 -12.78
C CYS A 125 -24.77 -6.53 -14.16
N HIS A 126 -24.74 -7.80 -14.54
CA HIS A 126 -25.19 -8.36 -15.83
C HIS A 126 -24.53 -7.76 -17.09
N LYS A 127 -23.49 -6.94 -16.93
CA LYS A 127 -22.70 -6.41 -18.04
C LYS A 127 -21.85 -7.51 -18.68
N PRO A 128 -21.63 -7.48 -20.01
CA PRO A 128 -20.73 -8.42 -20.68
C PRO A 128 -19.30 -8.23 -20.18
N VAL A 129 -18.62 -9.33 -19.87
CA VAL A 129 -17.22 -9.36 -19.38
C VAL A 129 -16.33 -10.19 -20.31
N TRP A 130 -16.67 -10.23 -21.59
CA TRP A 130 -15.99 -11.03 -22.60
C TRP A 130 -15.58 -10.18 -23.80
N HIS A 131 -14.50 -10.59 -24.47
CA HIS A 131 -14.11 -10.06 -25.77
C HIS A 131 -13.18 -11.05 -26.49
N VAL A 132 -13.35 -11.23 -27.81
CA VAL A 132 -12.64 -12.27 -28.57
C VAL A 132 -11.13 -12.01 -28.64
N ILE A 133 -10.73 -10.76 -28.91
CA ILE A 133 -9.31 -10.38 -29.10
C ILE A 133 -8.68 -9.93 -27.77
N HIS A 134 -9.27 -8.94 -27.11
CA HIS A 134 -8.81 -8.36 -25.85
C HIS A 134 -9.83 -8.53 -24.72
N PRO A 135 -10.01 -9.74 -24.17
CA PRO A 135 -10.94 -9.97 -23.08
C PRO A 135 -10.57 -9.12 -21.85
N PRO A 136 -11.51 -8.38 -21.26
CA PRO A 136 -11.24 -7.67 -20.02
C PRO A 136 -10.99 -8.67 -18.88
N PRO A 137 -10.18 -8.31 -17.87
CA PRO A 137 -10.02 -9.12 -16.68
C PRO A 137 -11.35 -9.20 -15.92
N ALA A 138 -11.72 -10.41 -15.53
CA ALA A 138 -12.86 -10.72 -14.69
C ALA A 138 -12.39 -11.43 -13.42
N LEU A 139 -13.18 -11.38 -12.35
CA LEU A 139 -12.90 -12.08 -11.10
C LEU A 139 -13.91 -13.20 -10.92
N GLU A 140 -13.43 -14.40 -10.60
CA GLU A 140 -14.26 -15.53 -10.21
C GLU A 140 -13.93 -15.94 -8.77
N CYS A 141 -14.96 -16.23 -7.97
CA CYS A 141 -14.73 -16.80 -6.65
C CYS A 141 -14.32 -18.26 -6.78
N LYS A 142 -13.17 -18.61 -6.21
CA LYS A 142 -12.75 -19.99 -6.02
C LYS A 142 -13.83 -20.70 -5.19
N ARG A 143 -14.38 -21.76 -5.75
CA ARG A 143 -15.46 -22.56 -5.16
C ARG A 143 -14.97 -23.48 -4.06
#